data_AF-A0A0P9EDH3-F1
#
_entry.id   AF-A0A0P9EDH3-F1
#
_cell.length_a   1.000
_cell.length_b   1.000
_cell.length_c   1.000
_cell.angle_alpha   90.00
_cell.angle_beta   90.00
_cell.angle_gamma   90.00
#
_symmetry.space_group_name_H-M   'P 1'
#
loop_
_entity.id
_entity.type
_entity.pdbx_description
1 polymer ?
#
loop_
_entity_poly.entity_id
_entity_poly.type
_entity_poly.pdbx_seq_one_letter_code
_entity_poly.pdbx_strand_id
1 'polypeptide(L)'
;VTRGNTAGDRSVGVDIGGLPSGGSATVTFQVVVNDPLPETVKQVANQALISGNFPTVPSDDPATPPTGDPTITPLVRAPRLSASKVDILDTDADGNGVASPGDTLLYQITLRNTGSASATGVLFTDAPDVRAIISGTLTTTQTNVILVNGSVQSSQGTIA
;
A
#
# COMPACT_ATOMS: atom_id res chain seq x y z
N VAL A 1 -23.23 -26.81 3.06
CA VAL A 1 -22.13 -26.03 3.66
C VAL A 1 -22.30 -26.07 5.17
N THR A 2 -21.25 -26.44 5.92
CA THR A 2 -21.30 -26.57 7.37
C THR A 2 -20.74 -25.34 8.09
N ARG A 3 -19.90 -24.52 7.43
CA ARG A 3 -19.43 -23.18 7.86
C ARG A 3 -18.79 -22.42 6.69
N GLY A 4 -18.60 -21.11 6.81
CA GLY A 4 -17.77 -20.34 5.87
C GLY A 4 -18.49 -19.72 4.69
N ASN A 5 -19.78 -19.42 4.83
CA ASN A 5 -20.61 -18.84 3.78
C ASN A 5 -21.17 -17.46 4.15
N THR A 6 -20.59 -16.81 5.16
CA THR A 6 -20.94 -15.45 5.57
C THR A 6 -19.71 -14.54 5.49
N ALA A 7 -19.92 -13.26 5.21
CA ALA A 7 -18.86 -12.27 5.24
C ALA A 7 -18.17 -12.25 6.62
N GLY A 8 -16.83 -12.31 6.63
CA GLY A 8 -16.02 -12.33 7.84
C GLY A 8 -15.67 -13.73 8.38
N ASP A 9 -16.27 -14.79 7.84
CA ASP A 9 -15.87 -16.15 8.17
C ASP A 9 -14.41 -16.39 7.76
N ARG A 10 -13.62 -17.01 8.65
CA ARG A 10 -12.18 -17.27 8.44
C ARG A 10 -11.87 -18.71 8.06
N SER A 11 -12.90 -19.54 7.86
CA SER A 11 -12.74 -20.94 7.47
C SER A 11 -13.96 -21.42 6.71
N VAL A 12 -13.74 -22.29 5.73
CA VAL A 12 -14.80 -22.99 5.00
C VAL A 12 -14.92 -24.43 5.51
N GLY A 13 -16.14 -24.94 5.54
CA GLY A 13 -16.42 -26.35 5.81
C GLY A 13 -17.63 -26.79 5.01
N VAL A 14 -17.50 -27.94 4.35
CA VAL A 14 -18.56 -28.55 3.56
C VAL A 14 -18.59 -30.03 3.92
N ASP A 15 -19.78 -30.54 4.24
CA ASP A 15 -20.01 -31.99 4.26
C ASP A 15 -20.22 -32.43 2.81
N ILE A 16 -19.28 -33.20 2.30
CA ILE A 16 -19.27 -33.70 0.92
C ILE A 16 -20.07 -35.02 0.82
N GLY A 17 -20.43 -35.63 1.95
CA GLY A 17 -21.01 -36.97 1.99
C GLY A 17 -19.99 -38.05 1.59
N GLY A 18 -20.50 -39.21 1.16
CA GLY A 18 -19.68 -40.32 0.71
C GLY A 18 -19.16 -40.13 -0.71
N LEU A 19 -17.85 -40.33 -0.92
CA LEU A 19 -17.27 -40.48 -2.25
C LEU A 19 -17.10 -41.97 -2.58
N PRO A 20 -17.77 -42.50 -3.62
CA PRO A 20 -17.57 -43.88 -4.03
C PRO A 20 -16.16 -44.07 -4.61
N SER A 21 -15.72 -45.33 -4.75
CA SER A 21 -14.42 -45.64 -5.37
C SER A 21 -14.32 -45.03 -6.77
N GLY A 22 -13.24 -44.28 -7.02
CA GLY A 22 -13.03 -43.54 -8.28
C GLY A 22 -13.89 -42.27 -8.43
N GLY A 23 -14.73 -41.94 -7.45
CA GLY A 23 -15.50 -40.70 -7.42
C GLY A 23 -14.64 -39.49 -7.07
N SER A 24 -15.10 -38.31 -7.48
CA SER A 24 -14.48 -37.03 -7.16
C SER A 24 -15.54 -35.98 -6.80
N ALA A 25 -15.12 -34.96 -6.06
CA ALA A 25 -15.92 -33.77 -5.80
C ALA A 25 -15.02 -32.55 -5.84
N THR A 26 -15.59 -31.41 -6.26
CA THR A 26 -14.89 -30.13 -6.32
C THR A 26 -15.55 -29.15 -5.36
N VAL A 27 -14.74 -28.50 -4.52
CA VAL A 27 -15.18 -27.41 -3.65
C VAL A 27 -14.57 -26.11 -4.15
N THR A 28 -15.41 -25.13 -4.44
CA THR A 28 -14.98 -23.78 -4.88
C THR A 28 -15.47 -22.73 -3.88
N PHE A 29 -14.62 -21.75 -3.61
CA PHE A 29 -14.96 -20.59 -2.80
C PHE A 29 -14.07 -19.41 -3.19
N GLN A 30 -14.49 -18.20 -2.83
CA GLN A 30 -13.74 -16.98 -3.06
C GLN A 30 -13.37 -16.35 -1.73
N VAL A 31 -12.21 -15.70 -1.69
CA VAL A 31 -11.74 -14.89 -0.56
C VAL A 31 -11.29 -13.53 -1.07
N VAL A 32 -11.38 -12.52 -0.22
CA VAL A 32 -10.82 -11.20 -0.48
C VAL A 32 -9.48 -11.10 0.24
N VAL A 33 -8.43 -10.73 -0.48
CA VAL A 33 -7.15 -10.38 0.13
C VAL A 33 -7.32 -9.08 0.91
N ASN A 34 -6.88 -9.03 2.16
CA ASN A 34 -7.03 -7.84 3.00
C ASN A 34 -6.40 -6.60 2.33
N ASP A 35 -7.02 -5.44 2.55
CA ASP A 35 -6.48 -4.13 2.16
C ASP A 35 -6.74 -3.12 3.29
N PRO A 36 -5.72 -2.52 3.92
CA PRO A 36 -4.29 -2.69 3.64
C PRO A 36 -3.72 -4.00 4.21
N LEU A 37 -2.66 -4.52 3.59
CA LEU A 37 -1.80 -5.55 4.17
C LEU A 37 -0.51 -4.93 4.72
N PRO A 38 0.00 -5.40 5.87
CA PRO A 38 1.35 -5.04 6.32
C PRO A 38 2.37 -5.25 5.22
N GLU A 39 3.35 -4.36 5.07
CA GLU A 39 4.37 -4.41 4.01
C GLU A 39 5.21 -5.70 4.06
N THR A 40 5.32 -6.33 5.23
CA THR A 40 6.05 -7.58 5.45
C THR A 40 5.39 -8.80 4.80
N VAL A 41 4.10 -8.73 4.45
CA VAL A 41 3.35 -9.87 3.89
C VAL A 41 3.52 -9.93 2.38
N LYS A 42 4.35 -10.84 1.86
CA LYS A 42 4.63 -10.96 0.41
C LYS A 42 3.83 -12.06 -0.31
N GLN A 43 3.16 -12.91 0.45
CA GLN A 43 2.42 -14.06 -0.04
C GLN A 43 1.31 -14.43 0.93
N VAL A 44 0.32 -15.18 0.45
CA VAL A 44 -0.70 -15.83 1.27
C VAL A 44 -0.63 -17.34 1.05
N ALA A 45 -1.06 -18.10 2.06
CA ALA A 45 -1.05 -19.56 2.04
C ALA A 45 -2.44 -20.09 2.36
N ASN A 46 -2.86 -21.18 1.70
CA ASN A 46 -4.10 -21.88 2.00
C ASN A 46 -3.88 -23.39 2.02
N GLN A 47 -4.40 -24.07 3.03
CA GLN A 47 -4.31 -25.52 3.23
C GLN A 47 -5.69 -26.06 3.59
N ALA A 48 -6.19 -27.03 2.84
CA ALA A 48 -7.37 -27.80 3.24
C ALA A 48 -6.97 -29.01 4.09
N LEU A 49 -7.85 -29.41 5.00
CA LEU A 49 -7.75 -30.66 5.77
C LEU A 49 -8.99 -31.50 5.48
N ILE A 50 -8.78 -32.73 5.00
CA ILE A 50 -9.83 -33.66 4.63
C ILE A 50 -9.88 -34.76 5.67
N SER A 51 -11.06 -35.01 6.23
CA SER A 51 -11.30 -36.03 7.26
C SER A 51 -12.49 -36.91 6.87
N GLY A 52 -12.51 -38.14 7.38
CA GLY A 52 -13.53 -39.14 7.08
C GLY A 52 -13.31 -40.42 7.89
N ASN A 53 -13.66 -41.57 7.33
CA ASN A 53 -13.34 -42.89 7.88
C ASN A 53 -11.87 -43.32 7.63
N PHE A 54 -10.97 -42.34 7.52
CA PHE A 54 -9.54 -42.46 7.26
C PHE A 54 -8.79 -41.33 8.00
N PRO A 55 -7.46 -41.44 8.20
CA PRO A 55 -6.67 -40.37 8.85
C PRO A 55 -6.84 -39.04 8.14
N THR A 56 -6.81 -37.93 8.89
CA THR A 56 -6.91 -36.60 8.26
C THR A 56 -5.72 -36.37 7.33
N VAL A 57 -5.99 -35.94 6.11
CA VAL A 57 -4.98 -35.64 5.08
C VAL A 57 -5.02 -34.16 4.69
N PRO A 58 -3.88 -33.48 4.59
CA PRO A 58 -3.81 -32.15 4.00
C PRO A 58 -4.01 -32.22 2.48
N SER A 59 -4.51 -31.13 1.89
CA SER A 59 -4.37 -30.92 0.44
C SER A 59 -2.90 -30.76 0.02
N ASP A 60 -2.65 -30.76 -1.28
CA ASP A 60 -1.31 -30.68 -1.87
C ASP A 60 -1.25 -29.50 -2.85
N ASP A 61 -0.13 -28.78 -2.92
CA ASP A 61 0.16 -27.86 -4.01
C ASP A 61 0.86 -28.63 -5.15
N PRO A 62 0.17 -28.92 -6.27
CA PRO A 62 0.77 -29.70 -7.35
C PRO A 62 1.92 -28.96 -8.07
N ALA A 63 2.13 -27.68 -7.78
CA ALA A 63 3.21 -26.89 -8.35
C ALA A 63 4.56 -27.09 -7.62
N THR A 64 4.58 -27.75 -6.47
CA THR A 64 5.78 -27.92 -5.63
C THR A 64 6.12 -29.41 -5.41
N PRO A 65 7.40 -29.75 -5.13
CA PRO A 65 7.79 -31.13 -4.84
C PRO A 65 7.31 -31.74 -3.50
N PRO A 66 7.23 -30.99 -2.37
CA PRO A 66 6.77 -31.54 -1.10
C PRO A 66 5.32 -32.03 -1.20
N THR A 67 4.98 -33.11 -0.49
CA THR A 67 3.61 -33.59 -0.45
C THR A 67 2.86 -33.05 0.77
N GLY A 68 1.58 -32.74 0.59
CA GLY A 68 0.70 -32.30 1.66
C GLY A 68 1.01 -30.89 2.16
N ASP A 69 1.52 -30.02 1.28
CA ASP A 69 1.90 -28.66 1.60
C ASP A 69 0.81 -27.62 1.20
N PRO A 70 0.90 -26.39 1.74
CA PRO A 70 -0.08 -25.35 1.43
C PRO A 70 0.15 -24.78 0.04
N THR A 71 -0.93 -24.44 -0.65
CA THR A 71 -0.84 -23.62 -1.87
C THR A 71 -0.41 -22.21 -1.50
N ILE A 72 0.75 -21.78 -2.03
CA ILE A 72 1.32 -20.44 -1.79
C ILE A 72 1.00 -19.52 -2.97
N THR A 73 0.30 -18.42 -2.72
CA THR A 73 0.03 -17.39 -3.73
C THR A 73 0.87 -16.14 -3.48
N PRO A 74 1.84 -15.81 -4.36
CA PRO A 74 2.58 -14.56 -4.28
C PRO A 74 1.68 -13.34 -4.48
N LEU A 75 1.95 -12.26 -3.75
CA LEU A 75 1.23 -10.99 -3.90
C LEU A 75 2.07 -10.02 -4.74
N VAL A 76 1.46 -9.46 -5.79
CA VAL A 76 2.05 -8.34 -6.53
C VAL A 76 1.89 -7.07 -5.69
N ARG A 77 3.00 -6.37 -5.43
CA ARG A 77 3.00 -5.09 -4.73
C ARG A 77 3.64 -4.02 -5.59
N ALA A 78 3.07 -2.81 -5.55
CA ALA A 78 3.59 -1.67 -6.29
C ALA A 78 3.38 -0.37 -5.49
N PRO A 79 4.34 0.58 -5.54
CA PRO A 79 4.11 1.91 -5.02
C PRO A 79 3.09 2.64 -5.91
N ARG A 80 2.30 3.52 -5.29
CA ARG A 80 1.35 4.37 -6.01
C ARG A 80 1.34 5.73 -5.35
N LEU A 81 1.92 6.72 -6.02
CA LEU A 81 1.97 8.07 -5.48
C LEU A 81 0.76 8.88 -5.94
N SER A 82 0.30 9.73 -5.02
CA SER A 82 -0.67 10.79 -5.29
C SER A 82 -0.13 12.08 -4.70
N ALA A 83 -0.49 13.21 -5.30
CA ALA A 83 -0.03 14.53 -4.90
C ALA A 83 -1.23 15.50 -4.87
N SER A 84 -1.20 16.44 -3.93
CA SER A 84 -2.11 17.59 -3.89
C SER A 84 -1.28 18.84 -3.63
N LYS A 85 -1.68 19.97 -4.21
CA LYS A 85 -1.00 21.27 -4.09
C LYS A 85 -2.05 22.32 -3.75
N VAL A 86 -1.72 23.17 -2.79
CA VAL A 86 -2.51 24.34 -2.42
C VAL A 86 -1.59 25.56 -2.33
N ASP A 87 -2.16 26.73 -2.55
CA ASP A 87 -1.53 28.03 -2.35
C ASP A 87 -2.18 28.76 -1.16
N ILE A 88 -1.37 29.59 -0.50
CA ILE A 88 -1.77 30.38 0.66
C ILE A 88 -1.17 31.77 0.49
N LEU A 89 -1.97 32.82 0.67
CA LEU A 89 -1.46 34.20 0.77
C LEU A 89 -0.70 34.32 2.09
N ASP A 90 0.63 34.29 2.00
CA ASP A 90 1.53 34.24 3.16
C ASP A 90 1.88 35.65 3.64
N THR A 91 2.21 36.54 2.70
CA THR A 91 2.40 37.98 2.96
C THR A 91 1.60 38.79 1.96
N ASP A 92 0.65 39.56 2.48
CA ASP A 92 -0.15 40.54 1.76
C ASP A 92 0.50 41.92 1.92
N ALA A 93 1.20 42.37 0.88
CA ALA A 93 2.02 43.58 0.93
C ALA A 93 1.19 44.86 0.80
N ASP A 94 0.04 44.80 0.12
CA ASP A 94 -0.85 45.95 -0.09
C ASP A 94 -2.09 45.95 0.82
N GLY A 95 -2.34 44.84 1.53
CA GLY A 95 -3.37 44.70 2.56
C GLY A 95 -4.78 44.49 2.00
N ASN A 96 -4.90 44.08 0.74
CA ASN A 96 -6.19 43.98 0.05
C ASN A 96 -6.88 42.59 0.19
N GLY A 97 -6.19 41.61 0.78
CA GLY A 97 -6.69 40.26 1.04
C GLY A 97 -6.78 39.35 -0.20
N VAL A 98 -6.23 39.76 -1.34
CA VAL A 98 -6.18 38.98 -2.58
C VAL A 98 -4.77 39.00 -3.17
N ALA A 99 -4.36 37.87 -3.76
CA ALA A 99 -3.02 37.78 -4.33
C ALA A 99 -2.78 38.83 -5.42
N SER A 100 -1.79 39.70 -5.18
CA SER A 100 -1.49 40.90 -5.96
C SER A 100 0.03 41.04 -6.19
N PRO A 101 0.46 41.84 -7.20
CA PRO A 101 1.89 42.05 -7.44
C PRO A 101 2.62 42.62 -6.22
N GLY A 102 3.59 41.88 -5.70
CA GLY A 102 4.35 42.25 -4.49
C GLY A 102 4.14 41.29 -3.32
N ASP A 103 3.07 40.50 -3.37
CA ASP A 103 2.74 39.52 -2.33
C ASP A 103 3.61 38.27 -2.39
N THR A 104 3.59 37.53 -1.28
CA THR A 104 4.22 36.21 -1.18
C THR A 104 3.16 35.13 -1.05
N LEU A 105 3.25 34.11 -1.91
CA LEU A 105 2.44 32.90 -1.82
C LEU A 105 3.28 31.75 -1.25
N LEU A 106 2.70 31.03 -0.30
CA LEU A 106 3.20 29.74 0.16
C LEU A 106 2.51 28.62 -0.63
N TYR A 107 3.29 27.81 -1.34
CA TYR A 107 2.79 26.58 -1.94
C TYR A 107 3.06 25.38 -1.02
N GLN A 108 2.00 24.66 -0.66
CA GLN A 108 2.09 23.44 0.12
C GLN A 108 1.71 22.24 -0.74
N ILE A 109 2.66 21.33 -0.94
CA ILE A 109 2.46 20.08 -1.69
C ILE A 109 2.45 18.91 -0.71
N THR A 110 1.38 18.11 -0.73
CA THR A 110 1.29 16.86 0.03
C THR A 110 1.41 15.67 -0.91
N LEU A 111 2.49 14.90 -0.74
CA LEU A 111 2.72 13.64 -1.45
C LEU A 111 2.29 12.47 -0.56
N ARG A 112 1.57 11.50 -1.13
CA ARG A 112 1.12 10.30 -0.40
C ARG A 112 1.34 9.04 -1.24
N ASN A 113 2.05 8.06 -0.67
CA ASN A 113 2.10 6.71 -1.19
C ASN A 113 0.87 5.94 -0.72
N THR A 114 -0.05 5.65 -1.64
CA THR A 114 -1.24 4.82 -1.43
C THR A 114 -1.06 3.41 -2.01
N GLY A 115 0.16 3.06 -2.42
CA GLY A 115 0.49 1.73 -2.94
C GLY A 115 0.75 0.73 -1.83
N SER A 116 0.90 -0.53 -2.22
CA SER A 116 1.19 -1.65 -1.33
C SER A 116 2.68 -1.95 -1.18
N ALA A 117 3.56 -1.11 -1.74
CA ALA A 117 5.01 -1.16 -1.54
C ALA A 117 5.57 0.25 -1.30
N SER A 118 6.71 0.32 -0.61
CA SER A 118 7.45 1.56 -0.39
C SER A 118 7.91 2.16 -1.73
N ALA A 119 7.73 3.46 -1.91
CA ALA A 119 8.32 4.20 -3.01
C ALA A 119 9.73 4.64 -2.62
N THR A 120 10.73 4.33 -3.45
CA THR A 120 12.14 4.68 -3.23
C THR A 120 12.63 5.62 -4.32
N GLY A 121 13.54 6.55 -3.99
CA GLY A 121 14.10 7.48 -4.99
C GLY A 121 13.07 8.47 -5.54
N VAL A 122 12.08 8.86 -4.73
CA VAL A 122 11.06 9.83 -5.13
C VAL A 122 11.73 11.21 -5.30
N LEU A 123 11.65 11.75 -6.52
CA LEU A 123 12.13 13.08 -6.85
C LEU A 123 10.94 14.04 -6.97
N PHE A 124 11.02 15.18 -6.29
CA PHE A 124 10.05 16.26 -6.40
C PHE A 124 10.64 17.42 -7.21
N THR A 125 9.89 17.89 -8.20
CA THR A 125 10.21 19.08 -9.02
C THR A 125 8.95 19.90 -9.23
N ASP A 126 9.07 21.22 -9.10
CA ASP A 126 7.98 22.16 -9.32
C ASP A 126 8.57 23.48 -9.86
N ALA A 127 7.83 24.17 -10.71
CA ALA A 127 8.29 25.38 -11.40
C ALA A 127 7.14 26.41 -11.43
N PRO A 128 7.00 27.25 -10.39
CA PRO A 128 5.96 28.27 -10.36
C PRO A 128 6.22 29.37 -11.41
N ASP A 129 5.14 29.91 -11.99
CA ASP A 129 5.21 30.94 -13.05
C ASP A 129 5.63 32.34 -12.54
N VAL A 130 5.71 32.53 -11.22
CA VAL A 130 6.02 33.80 -10.57
C VAL A 130 7.52 33.94 -10.25
N ARG A 131 7.91 35.07 -9.64
CA ARG A 131 9.30 35.39 -9.25
C ARG A 131 10.00 34.23 -8.53
N ALA A 132 11.34 34.29 -8.54
CA ALA A 132 12.23 33.30 -7.93
C ALA A 132 11.78 32.85 -6.53
N ILE A 133 12.00 31.57 -6.23
CA ILE A 133 11.78 30.98 -4.91
C ILE A 133 12.53 31.79 -3.85
N ILE A 134 11.82 32.16 -2.78
CA ILE A 134 12.44 32.83 -1.63
C ILE A 134 13.43 31.84 -0.98
N SER A 135 14.70 32.23 -0.89
CA SER A 135 15.74 31.36 -0.32
C SER A 135 15.44 31.06 1.15
N GLY A 136 15.66 29.81 1.57
CA GLY A 136 15.46 29.37 2.96
C GLY A 136 14.03 28.94 3.31
N THR A 137 13.05 29.05 2.40
CA THR A 137 11.64 28.69 2.71
C THR A 137 11.27 27.25 2.37
N LEU A 138 12.08 26.55 1.55
CA LEU A 138 11.81 25.16 1.17
C LEU A 138 11.99 24.23 2.38
N THR A 139 10.93 23.53 2.76
CA THR A 139 10.97 22.55 3.84
C THR A 139 10.32 21.24 3.40
N THR A 140 10.65 20.16 4.11
CA THR A 140 10.08 18.83 3.92
C THR A 140 10.00 18.11 5.26
N THR A 141 8.96 17.31 5.44
CA THR A 141 8.78 16.48 6.64
C THR A 141 9.52 15.15 6.56
N GLN A 142 10.11 14.82 5.41
CA GLN A 142 10.83 13.56 5.21
C GLN A 142 12.25 13.63 5.80
N THR A 143 12.65 12.58 6.51
CA THR A 143 13.91 12.54 7.27
C THR A 143 15.15 12.28 6.41
N ASN A 144 14.98 11.61 5.26
CA ASN A 144 16.06 11.21 4.35
C ASN A 144 15.87 11.84 2.97
N VAL A 145 16.33 13.08 2.81
CA VAL A 145 16.22 13.81 1.54
C VAL A 145 17.61 14.02 0.96
N ILE A 146 17.79 13.59 -0.29
CA ILE A 146 18.96 13.92 -1.12
C ILE A 146 18.51 15.06 -2.03
N LEU A 147 18.95 16.28 -1.72
CA LEU A 147 18.70 17.45 -2.56
C LEU A 147 19.79 17.53 -3.63
N VAL A 148 19.40 17.58 -4.90
CA VAL A 148 20.31 17.83 -6.03
C VAL A 148 20.27 19.34 -6.32
N ASN A 149 21.44 19.99 -6.30
CA ASN A 149 21.71 21.45 -6.33
C ASN A 149 21.80 22.16 -4.95
N GLY A 150 22.85 21.80 -4.18
CA GLY A 150 23.37 22.40 -2.93
C GLY A 150 22.55 23.52 -2.25
N SER A 151 22.08 23.37 -1.01
CA SER A 151 22.89 23.11 0.19
C SER A 151 22.04 22.67 1.41
N VAL A 152 22.59 21.72 2.21
CA VAL A 152 22.27 21.21 3.58
C VAL A 152 20.92 20.49 3.78
N GLN A 153 20.86 19.15 3.93
CA GLN A 153 21.26 18.21 5.01
C GLN A 153 20.37 18.28 6.28
N SER A 154 19.69 17.18 6.59
CA SER A 154 18.69 17.09 7.66
C SER A 154 19.27 17.23 9.06
N SER A 155 18.59 17.96 9.93
CA SER A 155 17.82 17.45 11.07
C SER A 155 17.26 18.68 11.81
N GLN A 156 16.07 18.54 12.38
CA GLN A 156 15.23 19.61 12.96
C GLN A 156 15.93 20.93 13.35
N GLY A 157 15.52 22.03 12.71
CA GLY A 157 15.89 23.38 13.12
C GLY A 157 15.37 24.40 12.12
N THR A 158 14.53 25.32 12.59
CA THR A 158 14.14 26.54 11.86
C THR A 158 15.41 27.29 11.44
N ILE A 159 15.52 27.68 10.18
CA ILE A 159 16.63 28.52 9.70
C ILE A 159 16.15 29.98 9.69
N ALA A 160 16.82 30.81 10.49
CA ALA A 160 16.73 32.26 10.47
C ALA A 160 17.78 32.86 9.53
#